data_AF-A0A9E2RIK4-F1
#
_entry.id   AF-A0A9E2RIK4-F1
#
_cell.length_a   1.000
_cell.length_b   1.000
_cell.length_c   1.000
_cell.angle_alpha   90.00
_cell.angle_beta   90.00
_cell.angle_gamma   90.00
#
_symmetry.space_group_name_H-M   'P 1'
#
loop_
_entity.id
_entity.type
_entity.pdbx_description
1 polymer ?
#
loop_
_entity_poly.entity_id
_entity_poly.type
_entity_poly.pdbx_seq_one_letter_code
_entity_poly.pdbx_strand_id
1 'polypeptide(L)'
;MVLLLVQAGCGSSVLQLRDQLDLHRGEFRQKLADKKELATKFRACTGQAHDEPLNERHDTDIPPEPLSLQTPEGQATSVRPLAAVIDGIRRRHHDNGASLSILAHILDDLANDANARIDLDKLKQVIEVAGRWHGHLGLDEDQLEQDSSRFARMLLAYNKAYFGDLSFAARPDSEGAGLRGVVKVTSKGFVDRSGNALLFPGISFEIEASLANSVRISATTVDSQRVSADLTRIFLEAFFDTAYRVPAIHGATALRVAWKSQEQAYPEFDAARLPISLEALGRVTQDSMRAEAAVTSLVGKEVRGGSIFSAQNETLAATIETAAGVIAKKLVEHEEFCYFQVTENSR
;
A
#
# COMPACT_ATOMS: atom_id res chain seq x y z
N MET A 1 22.82 34.60 37.11
CA MET A 1 23.13 33.99 35.79
C MET A 1 22.66 32.55 35.85
N VAL A 2 21.46 32.27 35.33
CA VAL A 2 20.85 30.93 35.37
C VAL A 2 21.26 30.21 34.09
N LEU A 3 22.08 29.17 34.22
CA LEU A 3 22.44 28.27 33.13
C LEU A 3 21.27 27.32 32.88
N LEU A 4 20.46 27.62 31.87
CA LEU A 4 19.51 26.67 31.29
C LEU A 4 20.31 25.63 30.49
N LEU A 5 20.61 24.51 31.11
CA LEU A 5 21.05 23.30 30.44
C LEU A 5 19.85 22.72 29.67
N VAL A 6 19.71 23.11 28.40
CA VAL A 6 18.87 22.37 27.45
C VAL A 6 19.57 21.04 27.22
N GLN A 7 19.12 19.99 27.93
CA GLN A 7 19.45 18.62 27.57
C GLN A 7 18.79 18.33 26.22
N ALA A 8 19.52 18.57 25.14
CA ALA A 8 19.22 17.97 23.85
C ALA A 8 19.46 16.47 24.02
N GLY A 9 18.42 15.75 24.43
CA GLY A 9 18.44 14.29 24.44
C GLY A 9 18.72 13.81 23.02
N CYS A 10 19.74 12.98 22.84
CA CYS A 10 19.92 12.21 21.62
C CYS A 10 18.74 11.25 21.50
N GLY A 11 17.64 11.71 20.89
CA GLY A 11 16.52 10.87 20.51
C GLY A 11 17.02 9.81 19.54
N SER A 12 16.89 8.54 19.90
CA SER A 12 17.19 7.44 18.99
C SER A 12 16.16 7.45 17.86
N SER A 13 16.58 7.53 16.59
CA SER A 13 15.70 7.50 15.40
C SER A 13 14.98 6.16 15.18
N VAL A 14 14.94 5.29 16.20
CA VAL A 14 14.52 3.89 16.14
C VAL A 14 13.41 3.67 17.14
N LEU A 15 12.21 3.37 16.64
CA LEU A 15 11.02 3.06 17.43
C LEU A 15 10.95 1.56 17.71
N GLN A 16 10.80 1.17 18.98
CA GLN A 16 10.49 -0.22 19.35
C GLN A 16 8.97 -0.43 19.35
N LEU A 17 8.49 -1.44 18.61
CA LEU A 17 7.06 -1.77 18.55
C LEU A 17 6.59 -2.71 19.69
N ARG A 18 7.48 -3.06 20.61
CA ARG A 18 7.40 -4.21 21.52
C ARG A 18 6.18 -4.26 22.45
N ASP A 19 5.68 -3.12 22.90
CA ASP A 19 4.75 -3.07 24.05
C ASP A 19 3.28 -2.80 23.68
N GLN A 20 2.94 -2.52 22.42
CA GLN A 20 1.56 -2.13 22.05
C GLN A 20 1.01 -2.78 20.78
N LEU A 21 1.83 -3.52 20.03
CA LEU A 21 1.38 -4.12 18.79
C LEU A 21 1.61 -5.63 18.80
N ASP A 22 0.53 -6.36 19.09
CA ASP A 22 0.38 -7.73 18.63
C ASP A 22 0.25 -7.68 17.09
N LEU A 23 1.38 -7.51 16.40
CA LEU A 23 1.43 -7.51 14.94
C LEU A 23 1.17 -8.91 14.35
N HIS A 24 0.78 -9.89 15.17
CA HIS A 24 0.40 -11.29 14.84
C HIS A 24 1.41 -12.11 14.01
N ARG A 25 2.47 -11.50 13.48
CA ARG A 25 3.49 -12.10 12.60
C ARG A 25 4.28 -13.23 13.26
N GLY A 26 4.72 -13.01 14.50
CA GLY A 26 5.34 -14.07 15.30
C GLY A 26 4.32 -15.14 15.74
N GLU A 27 3.08 -14.72 15.97
CA GLU A 27 2.01 -15.56 16.49
C GLU A 27 1.57 -16.63 15.47
N PHE A 28 1.49 -16.31 14.17
CA PHE A 28 1.15 -17.32 13.15
C PHE A 28 2.19 -18.44 13.06
N ARG A 29 3.48 -18.08 13.07
CA ARG A 29 4.57 -19.07 13.07
C ARG A 29 4.53 -19.94 14.32
N GLN A 30 4.24 -19.34 15.48
CA GLN A 30 4.09 -20.06 16.74
C GLN A 30 2.86 -20.99 16.73
N LYS A 31 1.70 -20.52 16.26
CA LYS A 31 0.46 -21.31 16.09
C LYS A 31 0.64 -22.52 15.17
N LEU A 32 1.58 -22.43 14.23
CA LEU A 32 1.91 -23.50 13.28
C LEU A 32 3.14 -24.32 13.67
N ALA A 33 3.82 -24.01 14.79
CA ALA A 33 5.08 -24.66 15.17
C ALA A 33 4.94 -26.17 15.32
N ASP A 34 3.83 -26.64 15.89
CA ASP A 34 3.55 -28.06 16.09
C ASP A 34 2.97 -28.74 14.82
N LYS A 35 2.72 -27.98 13.75
CA LYS A 35 2.03 -28.44 12.53
C LYS A 35 2.96 -28.30 11.31
N LYS A 36 3.98 -29.16 11.23
CA LYS A 36 5.06 -29.10 10.22
C LYS A 36 4.56 -28.93 8.78
N GLU A 37 3.51 -29.65 8.39
CA GLU A 37 2.95 -29.55 7.04
C GLU A 37 2.33 -28.17 6.78
N LEU A 38 1.50 -27.68 7.70
CA LEU A 38 0.89 -26.35 7.59
C LEU A 38 1.93 -25.23 7.63
N ALA A 39 2.95 -25.36 8.48
CA ALA A 39 4.07 -24.42 8.52
C ALA A 39 4.82 -24.37 7.18
N THR A 40 4.96 -25.51 6.50
CA THR A 40 5.58 -25.58 5.17
C THR A 40 4.69 -24.91 4.11
N LYS A 41 3.39 -25.21 4.09
CA LYS A 41 2.42 -24.54 3.20
C LYS A 41 2.37 -23.02 3.46
N PHE A 42 2.42 -22.60 4.72
CA PHE A 42 2.42 -21.19 5.11
C PHE A 42 3.65 -20.45 4.59
N ARG A 43 4.85 -21.05 4.73
CA ARG A 43 6.08 -20.49 4.17
C ARG A 43 6.05 -20.43 2.65
N ALA A 44 5.49 -21.45 2.00
CA ALA A 44 5.32 -21.47 0.55
C ALA A 44 4.40 -20.33 0.09
N CYS A 45 3.26 -20.13 0.75
CA CYS A 45 2.33 -19.03 0.46
C CYS A 45 2.98 -17.66 0.67
N THR A 46 3.56 -17.43 1.85
CA THR A 46 4.15 -16.13 2.19
C THR A 46 5.34 -15.74 1.33
N GLY A 47 6.07 -16.73 0.79
CA GLY A 47 7.20 -16.54 -0.12
C GLY A 47 6.87 -16.59 -1.61
N GLN A 48 5.61 -16.76 -1.99
CA GLN A 48 5.22 -16.88 -3.40
C GLN A 48 5.41 -15.55 -4.14
N ALA A 49 6.31 -15.50 -5.10
CA ALA A 49 6.43 -14.38 -6.03
C ALA A 49 5.39 -14.51 -7.15
N HIS A 50 4.80 -13.39 -7.55
CA HIS A 50 3.72 -13.35 -8.55
C HIS A 50 4.08 -12.65 -9.86
N ASP A 51 5.33 -12.21 -10.00
CA ASP A 51 5.85 -11.48 -11.16
C ASP A 51 6.40 -12.39 -12.29
N GLU A 52 6.30 -13.71 -12.15
CA GLU A 52 6.75 -14.64 -13.20
C GLU A 52 5.82 -14.63 -14.44
N PRO A 53 6.36 -14.51 -15.66
CA PRO A 53 5.60 -14.63 -16.90
C PRO A 53 4.91 -15.99 -17.01
N LEU A 54 3.66 -16.01 -17.49
CA LEU A 54 2.88 -17.25 -17.67
C LEU A 54 3.58 -18.31 -18.54
N ASN A 55 4.47 -17.89 -19.45
CA ASN A 55 5.20 -18.81 -20.34
C ASN A 55 6.25 -19.67 -19.64
N GLU A 56 6.63 -19.35 -18.39
CA GLU A 56 7.51 -20.21 -17.57
C GLU A 56 6.70 -21.20 -16.70
N ARG A 57 5.38 -21.06 -16.66
CA ARG A 57 4.47 -21.87 -15.83
C ARG A 57 3.77 -23.02 -16.57
N HIS A 58 4.02 -23.19 -17.87
CA HIS A 58 3.26 -24.12 -18.70
C HIS A 58 3.80 -25.56 -18.76
N ASP A 59 4.95 -25.81 -18.15
CA ASP A 59 5.33 -27.16 -17.76
C ASP A 59 5.21 -27.24 -16.24
N THR A 60 4.12 -27.88 -15.76
CA THR A 60 4.19 -29.06 -14.88
C THR A 60 2.95 -29.24 -13.97
N ASP A 61 2.31 -30.41 -14.08
CA ASP A 61 1.60 -31.12 -12.99
C ASP A 61 2.61 -31.64 -11.91
N ILE A 62 3.70 -30.91 -11.68
CA ILE A 62 4.76 -31.24 -10.72
C ILE A 62 4.64 -30.21 -9.60
N PRO A 63 4.60 -30.66 -8.32
CA PRO A 63 4.65 -29.76 -7.18
C PRO A 63 5.82 -28.78 -7.36
N PRO A 64 5.66 -27.48 -7.07
CA PRO A 64 6.65 -26.47 -7.39
C PRO A 64 8.00 -26.86 -6.77
N GLU A 65 8.91 -27.31 -7.62
CA GLU A 65 10.31 -27.48 -7.24
C GLU A 65 10.85 -26.06 -7.05
N PRO A 66 11.45 -25.73 -5.89
CA PRO A 66 11.85 -24.36 -5.61
C PRO A 66 12.94 -23.96 -6.59
N LEU A 67 12.58 -23.13 -7.58
CA LEU A 67 13.53 -22.45 -8.44
C LEU A 67 14.58 -21.78 -7.55
N SER A 68 15.79 -22.33 -7.65
CA SER A 68 16.98 -21.95 -6.91
C SER A 68 17.51 -20.63 -7.47
N LEU A 69 16.76 -19.56 -7.26
CA LEU A 69 17.37 -18.24 -7.09
C LEU A 69 18.26 -18.40 -5.84
N GLN A 70 19.57 -18.30 -6.02
CA GLN A 70 20.53 -18.21 -4.93
C GLN A 70 20.25 -16.92 -4.16
N THR A 71 19.23 -16.95 -3.31
CA THR A 71 18.99 -15.93 -2.31
C THR A 71 20.13 -15.98 -1.30
N PRO A 72 20.65 -14.84 -0.85
CA PRO A 72 21.55 -14.79 0.29
C PRO A 72 20.92 -15.57 1.44
N GLU A 73 21.61 -16.57 1.97
CA GLU A 73 21.19 -17.31 3.16
C GLU A 73 20.88 -16.31 4.29
N GLY A 74 19.60 -16.18 4.66
CA GLY A 74 19.19 -15.34 5.79
C GLY A 74 17.98 -14.43 5.56
N GLN A 75 17.51 -14.23 4.33
CA GLN A 75 16.32 -13.38 4.11
C GLN A 75 15.03 -14.04 4.59
N ALA A 76 14.19 -13.27 5.27
CA ALA A 76 12.89 -13.75 5.72
C ALA A 76 11.98 -14.12 4.54
N THR A 77 11.32 -15.28 4.64
CA THR A 77 10.51 -15.85 3.56
C THR A 77 9.41 -14.92 3.04
N SER A 78 8.86 -14.07 3.91
CA SER A 78 7.82 -13.07 3.61
C SER A 78 8.29 -11.85 2.80
N VAL A 79 9.62 -11.65 2.66
CA VAL A 79 10.21 -10.54 1.88
C VAL A 79 10.50 -10.96 0.44
N ARG A 80 10.54 -12.27 0.16
CA ARG A 80 10.85 -12.83 -1.17
C ARG A 80 9.96 -12.27 -2.30
N PRO A 81 8.64 -12.12 -2.15
CA PRO A 81 7.81 -11.58 -3.24
C PRO A 81 8.20 -10.14 -3.60
N LEU A 82 8.62 -9.35 -2.62
CA LEU A 82 9.02 -7.96 -2.80
C LEU A 82 10.39 -7.86 -3.47
N ALA A 83 11.33 -8.72 -3.07
CA ALA A 83 12.63 -8.83 -3.73
C ALA A 83 12.45 -9.18 -5.23
N ALA A 84 11.51 -10.07 -5.56
CA ALA A 84 11.20 -10.40 -6.95
C ALA A 84 10.69 -9.20 -7.76
N VAL A 85 9.81 -8.37 -7.17
CA VAL A 85 9.36 -7.10 -7.80
C VAL A 85 10.54 -6.15 -8.01
N ILE A 86 11.36 -5.95 -6.98
CA ILE A 86 12.53 -5.07 -7.02
C ILE A 86 13.53 -5.52 -8.10
N ASP A 87 13.83 -6.83 -8.16
CA ASP A 87 14.75 -7.39 -9.16
C ASP A 87 14.16 -7.35 -10.57
N GLY A 88 12.84 -7.53 -10.71
CA GLY A 88 12.11 -7.33 -11.97
C GLY A 88 12.26 -5.90 -12.49
N ILE A 89 12.10 -4.91 -11.62
CA ILE A 89 12.27 -3.49 -11.95
C ILE A 89 13.75 -3.18 -12.23
N ARG A 90 14.68 -3.64 -11.38
CA ARG A 90 16.12 -3.39 -11.53
C ARG A 90 16.66 -3.90 -12.86
N ARG A 91 16.18 -5.06 -13.34
CA ARG A 91 16.56 -5.61 -14.65
C ARG A 91 16.17 -4.71 -15.82
N ARG A 92 15.13 -3.89 -15.69
CA ARG A 92 14.61 -3.00 -16.74
C ARG A 92 15.11 -1.57 -16.58
N HIS A 93 15.15 -1.11 -15.33
CA HIS A 93 15.48 0.25 -14.91
C HIS A 93 16.41 0.18 -13.72
N HIS A 94 17.71 0.12 -13.99
CA HIS A 94 18.74 -0.11 -12.97
C HIS A 94 18.63 0.88 -11.79
N ASP A 95 18.48 2.17 -12.10
CA ASP A 95 18.45 3.24 -11.10
C ASP A 95 17.15 3.22 -10.27
N ASN A 96 16.02 2.93 -10.91
CA ASN A 96 14.72 2.83 -10.24
C ASN A 96 14.65 1.60 -9.33
N GLY A 97 15.18 0.45 -9.76
CA GLY A 97 15.24 -0.76 -8.94
C GLY A 97 16.17 -0.62 -7.74
N ALA A 98 17.30 0.08 -7.89
CA ALA A 98 18.18 0.39 -6.75
C ALA A 98 17.43 1.17 -5.67
N SER A 99 16.63 2.17 -6.07
CA SER A 99 15.85 3.01 -5.15
C SER A 99 14.86 2.23 -4.28
N LEU A 100 14.25 1.16 -4.81
CA LEU A 100 13.27 0.34 -4.08
C LEU A 100 13.90 -0.64 -3.08
N SER A 101 15.23 -0.85 -3.13
CA SER A 101 15.92 -1.77 -2.22
C SER A 101 15.78 -1.35 -0.75
N ILE A 102 15.54 -0.05 -0.49
CA ILE A 102 15.25 0.45 0.86
C ILE A 102 14.02 -0.21 1.49
N LEU A 103 13.00 -0.51 0.68
CA LEU A 103 11.80 -1.20 1.15
C LEU A 103 12.14 -2.64 1.58
N ALA A 104 12.94 -3.36 0.80
CA ALA A 104 13.40 -4.69 1.19
C ALA A 104 14.21 -4.66 2.50
N HIS A 105 15.07 -3.66 2.70
CA HIS A 105 15.83 -3.52 3.94
C HIS A 105 14.96 -3.25 5.16
N ILE A 106 13.98 -2.34 5.07
CA ILE A 106 13.01 -2.09 6.16
C ILE A 106 12.26 -3.38 6.50
N LEU A 107 11.87 -4.12 5.48
CA LEU A 107 11.06 -5.32 5.65
C LEU A 107 11.85 -6.50 6.21
N ASP A 108 13.14 -6.60 5.87
CA ASP A 108 14.05 -7.57 6.45
C ASP A 108 14.26 -7.30 7.95
N ASP A 109 14.47 -6.04 8.33
CA ASP A 109 14.55 -5.63 9.75
C ASP A 109 13.26 -5.99 10.50
N LEU A 110 12.09 -5.69 9.91
CA LEU A 110 10.78 -6.02 10.48
C LEU A 110 10.49 -7.52 10.50
N ALA A 111 11.17 -8.33 9.69
CA ALA A 111 10.91 -9.77 9.60
C ALA A 111 11.88 -10.61 10.44
N ASN A 112 13.08 -10.11 10.68
CA ASN A 112 14.15 -10.82 11.38
C ASN A 112 14.37 -10.34 12.82
N ASP A 113 13.95 -9.12 13.20
CA ASP A 113 14.15 -8.62 14.56
C ASP A 113 13.03 -9.10 15.50
N ALA A 114 13.40 -9.84 16.55
CA ALA A 114 12.51 -10.21 17.66
C ALA A 114 11.92 -8.99 18.39
N ASN A 115 12.47 -7.79 18.16
CA ASN A 115 11.99 -6.53 18.71
C ASN A 115 11.44 -5.57 17.65
N ALA A 116 11.10 -6.06 16.44
CA ALA A 116 10.49 -5.32 15.32
C ALA A 116 10.64 -3.79 15.42
N ARG A 117 11.70 -3.27 14.80
CA ARG A 117 12.07 -1.85 14.90
C ARG A 117 11.68 -1.10 13.65
N ILE A 118 11.17 0.12 13.83
CA ILE A 118 10.95 1.05 12.73
C ILE A 118 12.02 2.15 12.81
N ASP A 119 12.85 2.21 11.79
CA ASP A 119 13.85 3.27 11.61
C ASP A 119 13.23 4.44 10.84
N LEU A 120 13.10 5.60 11.51
CA LEU A 120 12.48 6.78 10.93
C LEU A 120 13.29 7.34 9.75
N ASP A 121 14.61 7.18 9.74
CA ASP A 121 15.45 7.65 8.64
C ASP A 121 15.29 6.77 7.40
N LYS A 122 15.03 5.47 7.57
CA LYS A 122 14.63 4.60 6.46
C LYS A 122 13.24 4.94 5.93
N LEU A 123 12.28 5.30 6.79
CA LEU A 123 10.97 5.78 6.35
C LEU A 123 11.08 7.09 5.54
N LYS A 124 11.95 8.02 5.92
CA LYS A 124 12.21 9.23 5.10
C LYS A 124 12.72 8.85 3.70
N GLN A 125 13.64 7.90 3.62
CA GLN A 125 14.12 7.42 2.32
C GLN A 125 13.00 6.78 1.48
N VAL A 126 12.06 6.05 2.09
CA VAL A 126 10.86 5.54 1.40
C VAL A 126 10.02 6.68 0.81
N ILE A 127 9.87 7.78 1.54
CA ILE A 127 9.13 8.96 1.07
C ILE A 127 9.83 9.60 -0.13
N GLU A 128 11.15 9.74 -0.08
CA GLU A 128 11.94 10.25 -1.21
C GLU A 128 11.84 9.34 -2.44
N VAL A 129 11.84 8.02 -2.24
CA VAL A 129 11.61 7.05 -3.32
C VAL A 129 10.20 7.21 -3.89
N ALA A 130 9.16 7.27 -3.05
CA ALA A 130 7.79 7.49 -3.49
C ALA A 130 7.65 8.79 -4.30
N GLY A 131 8.26 9.88 -3.83
CA GLY A 131 8.27 11.17 -4.53
C GLY A 131 8.95 11.09 -5.90
N ARG A 132 10.08 10.38 -6.01
CA ARG A 132 10.76 10.15 -7.30
C ARG A 132 9.89 9.36 -8.27
N TRP A 133 9.23 8.31 -7.80
CA TRP A 133 8.34 7.50 -8.64
C TRP A 133 7.12 8.30 -9.11
N HIS A 134 6.47 9.05 -8.24
CA HIS A 134 5.37 9.93 -8.64
C HIS A 134 5.81 11.03 -9.61
N GLY A 135 7.03 11.57 -9.43
CA GLY A 135 7.63 12.50 -10.39
C GLY A 135 7.87 11.86 -11.76
N HIS A 136 8.26 10.59 -11.80
CA HIS A 136 8.42 9.83 -13.04
C HIS A 136 7.08 9.62 -13.76
N LEU A 137 5.99 9.37 -13.02
CA LEU A 137 4.65 9.23 -13.59
C LEU A 137 4.13 10.52 -14.26
N GLY A 138 4.45 11.67 -13.67
CA GLY A 138 3.90 12.96 -14.10
C GLY A 138 4.50 13.50 -15.41
N LEU A 139 5.54 12.88 -15.95
CA LEU A 139 6.29 13.43 -17.08
C LEU A 139 6.02 12.74 -18.42
N ASP A 140 5.55 11.49 -18.45
CA ASP A 140 5.32 10.79 -19.72
C ASP A 140 4.46 9.52 -19.54
N GLU A 141 3.14 9.69 -19.55
CA GLU A 141 2.15 8.59 -19.46
C GLU A 141 2.39 7.54 -20.55
N ASP A 142 2.81 7.98 -21.75
CA ASP A 142 3.13 7.14 -22.89
C ASP A 142 4.39 6.29 -22.65
N GLN A 143 5.42 6.82 -21.96
CA GLN A 143 6.56 6.00 -21.53
C GLN A 143 6.18 4.98 -20.47
N LEU A 144 5.18 5.26 -19.64
CA LEU A 144 4.73 4.32 -18.62
C LEU A 144 3.80 3.24 -19.16
N GLU A 145 3.02 3.55 -20.18
CA GLU A 145 2.34 2.53 -20.99
C GLU A 145 3.36 1.62 -21.70
N GLN A 146 4.52 2.16 -22.05
CA GLN A 146 5.66 1.39 -22.56
C GLN A 146 6.45 0.68 -21.44
N ASP A 147 6.46 1.21 -20.21
CA ASP A 147 7.02 0.55 -19.02
C ASP A 147 6.22 -0.73 -18.74
N SER A 148 6.88 -1.84 -19.04
CA SER A 148 6.27 -3.16 -18.95
C SER A 148 6.18 -3.69 -17.52
N SER A 149 6.63 -2.97 -16.48
CA SER A 149 6.57 -3.48 -15.11
C SER A 149 5.13 -3.48 -14.56
N ARG A 150 4.77 -4.56 -13.86
CA ARG A 150 3.46 -4.68 -13.20
C ARG A 150 3.26 -3.59 -12.17
N PHE A 151 4.32 -3.26 -11.43
CA PHE A 151 4.32 -2.17 -10.46
C PHE A 151 4.02 -0.81 -11.09
N ALA A 152 4.70 -0.43 -12.18
CA ALA A 152 4.46 0.84 -12.84
C ALA A 152 3.00 0.96 -13.32
N ARG A 153 2.44 -0.11 -13.91
CA ARG A 153 1.03 -0.13 -14.34
C ARG A 153 0.04 -0.04 -13.18
N MET A 154 0.32 -0.76 -12.08
CA MET A 154 -0.47 -0.68 -10.86
C MET A 154 -0.46 0.75 -10.30
N LEU A 155 0.74 1.33 -10.17
CA LEU A 155 0.94 2.67 -9.63
C LEU A 155 0.28 3.73 -10.52
N LEU A 156 0.38 3.61 -11.84
CA LEU A 156 -0.29 4.49 -12.80
C LEU A 156 -1.81 4.42 -12.63
N ALA A 157 -2.38 3.22 -12.58
CA ALA A 157 -3.82 3.04 -12.41
C ALA A 157 -4.31 3.61 -11.07
N TYR A 158 -3.54 3.46 -9.99
CA TYR A 158 -3.89 4.00 -8.67
C TYR A 158 -3.86 5.52 -8.68
N ASN A 159 -2.84 6.12 -9.30
CA ASN A 159 -2.76 7.58 -9.48
C ASN A 159 -3.91 8.11 -10.34
N LYS A 160 -4.23 7.45 -11.47
CA LYS A 160 -5.38 7.81 -12.31
C LYS A 160 -6.69 7.73 -11.54
N ALA A 161 -6.89 6.70 -10.72
CA ALA A 161 -8.11 6.60 -9.89
C ALA A 161 -8.17 7.72 -8.84
N TYR A 162 -7.03 8.08 -8.24
CA TYR A 162 -6.96 9.15 -7.24
C TYR A 162 -7.21 10.54 -7.83
N PHE A 163 -6.57 10.87 -8.96
CA PHE A 163 -6.62 12.20 -9.57
C PHE A 163 -7.69 12.38 -10.68
N GLY A 164 -8.04 11.31 -11.41
CA GLY A 164 -8.53 11.41 -12.80
C GLY A 164 -9.95 10.89 -13.08
N ASP A 165 -10.59 10.15 -12.17
CA ASP A 165 -11.94 9.60 -12.39
C ASP A 165 -13.06 10.64 -12.15
N LEU A 166 -12.99 11.80 -12.80
CA LEU A 166 -13.96 12.89 -12.64
C LEU A 166 -15.22 12.65 -13.50
N SER A 167 -16.36 12.41 -12.86
CA SER A 167 -17.66 12.36 -13.54
C SER A 167 -18.50 13.60 -13.26
N PHE A 168 -19.20 14.10 -14.28
CA PHE A 168 -20.08 15.27 -14.19
C PHE A 168 -21.53 14.82 -14.09
N ALA A 169 -22.22 15.16 -13.01
CA ALA A 169 -23.65 14.94 -12.85
C ALA A 169 -24.39 16.28 -12.89
N ALA A 170 -25.28 16.47 -13.88
CA ALA A 170 -26.17 17.62 -13.95
C ALA A 170 -27.51 17.27 -13.27
N ARG A 171 -27.94 18.07 -12.29
CA ARG A 171 -29.31 18.01 -11.76
C ARG A 171 -30.17 19.08 -12.42
N PRO A 172 -31.23 18.72 -13.17
CA PRO A 172 -32.25 19.68 -13.58
C PRO A 172 -33.15 20.04 -12.38
N ASP A 173 -33.39 21.32 -12.16
CA ASP A 173 -34.31 21.80 -11.12
C ASP A 173 -35.76 21.45 -11.52
N SER A 174 -36.48 20.74 -10.65
CA SER A 174 -37.80 20.16 -10.95
C SER A 174 -38.98 21.13 -10.77
N GLU A 175 -38.72 22.42 -10.58
CA GLU A 175 -39.77 23.44 -10.51
C GLU A 175 -39.55 24.50 -11.59
N GLY A 176 -40.48 24.55 -12.55
CA GLY A 176 -40.36 25.29 -13.80
C GLY A 176 -40.12 26.79 -13.64
N ALA A 177 -38.85 27.19 -13.66
CA ALA A 177 -38.41 28.52 -14.08
C ALA A 177 -36.88 28.52 -14.31
N GLY A 178 -36.46 28.27 -15.56
CA GLY A 178 -35.08 28.48 -16.02
C GLY A 178 -34.15 27.26 -15.88
N LEU A 179 -33.21 27.14 -16.83
CA LEU A 179 -32.14 26.13 -16.85
C LEU A 179 -31.17 26.34 -15.67
N ARG A 180 -31.55 25.90 -14.48
CA ARG A 180 -30.67 25.80 -13.32
C ARG A 180 -30.09 24.39 -13.30
N GLY A 181 -28.81 24.27 -13.65
CA GLY A 181 -28.08 23.01 -13.63
C GLY A 181 -26.98 23.06 -12.59
N VAL A 182 -27.12 22.30 -11.51
CA VAL A 182 -25.98 22.05 -10.61
C VAL A 182 -25.16 20.95 -11.25
N VAL A 183 -23.94 21.29 -11.70
CA VAL A 183 -22.97 20.31 -12.16
C VAL A 183 -22.10 19.94 -10.97
N LYS A 184 -22.26 18.71 -10.48
CA LYS A 184 -21.38 18.14 -9.45
C LYS A 184 -20.30 17.31 -10.13
N VAL A 185 -19.04 17.66 -9.89
CA VAL A 185 -17.92 16.81 -10.26
C VAL A 185 -17.66 15.84 -9.11
N THR A 186 -17.77 14.53 -9.37
CA THR A 186 -17.46 13.50 -8.38
C THR A 186 -16.31 12.65 -8.88
N SER A 187 -15.21 12.61 -8.13
CA SER A 187 -14.20 11.55 -8.26
C SER A 187 -14.69 10.29 -7.54
N LYS A 188 -14.49 9.11 -8.14
CA LYS A 188 -14.66 7.84 -7.41
C LYS A 188 -13.48 7.54 -6.48
N GLY A 189 -12.34 8.20 -6.71
CA GLY A 189 -11.13 8.05 -5.92
C GLY A 189 -10.40 6.73 -6.16
N PHE A 190 -9.24 6.63 -5.54
CA PHE A 190 -8.52 5.37 -5.41
C PHE A 190 -9.25 4.50 -4.37
N VAL A 191 -9.58 3.26 -4.71
CA VAL A 191 -10.21 2.30 -3.81
C VAL A 191 -9.22 1.17 -3.55
N ASP A 192 -8.80 1.02 -2.30
CA ASP A 192 -7.86 -0.03 -1.91
C ASP A 192 -8.48 -1.44 -2.05
N ARG A 193 -7.64 -2.46 -1.87
CA ARG A 193 -8.03 -3.88 -1.95
C ARG A 193 -9.25 -4.23 -1.07
N SER A 194 -9.38 -3.59 0.08
CA SER A 194 -10.44 -3.81 1.07
C SER A 194 -11.68 -2.94 0.86
N GLY A 195 -11.69 -2.05 -0.13
CA GLY A 195 -12.81 -1.17 -0.42
C GLY A 195 -12.74 0.22 0.20
N ASN A 196 -11.64 0.59 0.87
CA ASN A 196 -11.51 1.93 1.42
C ASN A 196 -11.18 2.91 0.29
N ALA A 197 -12.01 3.95 0.16
CA ALA A 197 -11.86 4.95 -0.89
C ALA A 197 -11.10 6.19 -0.39
N LEU A 198 -10.14 6.65 -1.19
CA LEU A 198 -9.33 7.84 -0.99
C LEU A 198 -9.61 8.80 -2.14
N LEU A 199 -10.13 9.96 -1.77
CA LEU A 199 -10.52 11.02 -2.68
C LEU A 199 -9.50 12.16 -2.59
N PHE A 200 -9.04 12.62 -3.76
CA PHE A 200 -8.15 13.76 -3.83
C PHE A 200 -8.79 15.00 -3.18
N PRO A 201 -8.14 15.63 -2.19
CA PRO A 201 -8.67 16.82 -1.55
C PRO A 201 -8.65 18.02 -2.51
N GLY A 202 -9.71 18.81 -2.55
CA GLY A 202 -9.77 20.03 -3.35
C GLY A 202 -10.65 19.97 -4.60
N ILE A 203 -11.05 18.78 -5.07
CA ILE A 203 -11.93 18.61 -6.24
C ILE A 203 -13.36 18.35 -5.77
N SER A 204 -14.02 19.39 -5.29
CA SER A 204 -15.48 19.40 -5.08
C SER A 204 -16.05 20.62 -5.78
N PHE A 205 -16.20 20.56 -7.10
CA PHE A 205 -16.84 21.63 -7.84
C PHE A 205 -18.35 21.47 -7.71
N GLU A 206 -18.96 22.35 -6.93
CA GLU A 206 -20.39 22.64 -7.02
C GLU A 206 -20.52 23.94 -7.82
N ILE A 207 -20.97 23.83 -9.07
CA ILE A 207 -21.33 24.99 -9.88
C ILE A 207 -22.80 25.28 -9.60
N GLU A 208 -23.07 26.30 -8.78
CA GLU A 208 -24.42 26.82 -8.60
C GLU A 208 -24.61 28.03 -9.52
N ALA A 209 -25.38 27.86 -10.60
CA ALA A 209 -25.79 28.97 -11.46
C ALA A 209 -27.05 29.62 -10.86
N SER A 210 -26.94 30.85 -10.37
CA SER A 210 -28.09 31.64 -9.90
C SER A 210 -28.59 32.60 -10.99
N LEU A 211 -29.86 33.00 -10.92
CA LEU A 211 -30.50 34.00 -11.81
C LEU A 211 -29.79 35.37 -11.83
N ALA A 212 -28.82 35.61 -10.95
CA ALA A 212 -28.04 36.83 -10.85
C ALA A 212 -26.67 36.78 -11.59
N ASN A 213 -26.44 35.83 -12.50
CA ASN A 213 -25.16 35.60 -13.19
C ASN A 213 -23.97 35.32 -12.26
N SER A 214 -24.19 35.00 -10.99
CA SER A 214 -23.10 34.60 -10.10
C SER A 214 -22.88 33.10 -10.18
N VAL A 215 -21.72 32.72 -10.72
CA VAL A 215 -21.18 31.36 -10.61
C VAL A 215 -20.45 31.28 -9.28
N ARG A 216 -20.98 30.51 -8.32
CA ARG A 216 -20.26 30.24 -7.07
C ARG A 216 -19.42 28.98 -7.27
N ILE A 217 -18.10 29.12 -7.24
CA ILE A 217 -17.15 28.01 -7.25
C ILE A 217 -16.67 27.82 -5.81
N SER A 218 -17.03 26.71 -5.18
CA SER A 218 -16.55 26.35 -3.85
C SER A 218 -15.41 25.32 -3.99
N ALA A 219 -14.17 25.77 -4.12
CA ALA A 219 -13.01 24.87 -4.02
C ALA A 219 -12.68 24.62 -2.54
N THR A 220 -12.52 23.36 -2.14
CA THR A 220 -11.98 23.03 -0.82
C THR A 220 -10.46 23.31 -0.81
N THR A 221 -9.92 23.75 0.32
CA THR A 221 -8.48 24.02 0.44
C THR A 221 -7.69 22.74 0.28
N VAL A 222 -6.71 22.73 -0.63
CA VAL A 222 -5.78 21.62 -0.79
C VAL A 222 -4.85 21.58 0.41
N ASP A 223 -4.90 20.49 1.17
CA ASP A 223 -4.03 20.25 2.31
C ASP A 223 -2.82 19.42 1.88
N SER A 224 -1.64 20.04 1.90
CA SER A 224 -0.38 19.38 1.53
C SER A 224 -0.09 18.14 2.37
N GLN A 225 -0.47 18.12 3.65
CA GLN A 225 -0.25 16.99 4.55
C GLN A 225 -1.02 15.77 4.08
N ARG A 226 -2.29 15.99 3.73
CA ARG A 226 -3.16 14.95 3.20
C ARG A 226 -2.70 14.47 1.83
N VAL A 227 -2.35 15.38 0.92
CA VAL A 227 -1.88 15.00 -0.42
C VAL A 227 -0.61 14.16 -0.35
N SER A 228 0.37 14.54 0.46
CA SER A 228 1.62 13.78 0.58
C SER A 228 1.40 12.42 1.23
N ALA A 229 0.58 12.35 2.28
CA ALA A 229 0.18 11.09 2.92
C ALA A 229 -0.54 10.16 1.92
N ASP A 230 -1.52 10.66 1.18
CA ASP A 230 -2.29 9.88 0.20
C ASP A 230 -1.39 9.38 -0.94
N LEU A 231 -0.47 10.20 -1.45
CA LEU A 231 0.50 9.79 -2.47
C LEU A 231 1.45 8.70 -1.96
N THR A 232 1.99 8.84 -0.76
CA THR A 232 2.83 7.79 -0.15
C THR A 232 2.06 6.51 0.07
N ARG A 233 0.80 6.59 0.53
CA ARG A 233 -0.09 5.43 0.64
C ARG A 233 -0.29 4.75 -0.72
N ILE A 234 -0.67 5.50 -1.75
CA ILE A 234 -0.91 4.96 -3.10
C ILE A 234 0.34 4.24 -3.62
N PHE A 235 1.51 4.83 -3.42
CA PHE A 235 2.78 4.22 -3.81
C PHE A 235 3.01 2.87 -3.12
N LEU A 236 2.84 2.82 -1.79
CA LEU A 236 3.05 1.61 -1.01
C LEU A 236 1.98 0.55 -1.30
N GLU A 237 0.71 0.94 -1.38
CA GLU A 237 -0.41 0.07 -1.76
C GLU A 237 -0.11 -0.59 -3.12
N ALA A 238 0.27 0.19 -4.14
CA ALA A 238 0.63 -0.35 -5.46
C ALA A 238 1.84 -1.31 -5.40
N PHE A 239 2.85 -0.98 -4.60
CA PHE A 239 4.06 -1.81 -4.47
C PHE A 239 3.75 -3.15 -3.82
N PHE A 240 3.07 -3.13 -2.67
CA PHE A 240 2.70 -4.35 -1.95
C PHE A 240 1.64 -5.16 -2.68
N ASP A 241 0.65 -4.53 -3.33
CA ASP A 241 -0.36 -5.23 -4.12
C ASP A 241 0.29 -5.94 -5.31
N THR A 242 1.30 -5.33 -5.94
CA THR A 242 2.08 -6.00 -7.00
C THR A 242 2.81 -7.23 -6.45
N ALA A 243 3.43 -7.12 -5.27
CA ALA A 243 4.23 -8.18 -4.67
C ALA A 243 3.39 -9.34 -4.10
N TYR A 244 2.36 -9.03 -3.33
CA TYR A 244 1.61 -10.00 -2.51
C TYR A 244 0.32 -10.47 -3.15
N ARG A 245 -0.35 -9.61 -3.93
CA ARG A 245 -1.59 -9.95 -4.66
C ARG A 245 -2.64 -10.66 -3.80
N VAL A 246 -2.84 -10.19 -2.57
CA VAL A 246 -3.97 -10.66 -1.74
C VAL A 246 -5.26 -10.32 -2.49
N PRO A 247 -6.25 -11.24 -2.58
CA PRO A 247 -7.48 -11.02 -3.33
C PRO A 247 -8.20 -9.72 -2.95
N ALA A 248 -8.61 -8.97 -3.97
CA ALA A 248 -9.35 -7.71 -3.82
C ALA A 248 -10.85 -7.91 -3.84
N ILE A 249 -11.58 -7.08 -3.09
CA ILE A 249 -13.04 -7.05 -3.17
C ILE A 249 -13.49 -6.44 -4.50
N HIS A 250 -14.72 -6.75 -4.89
CA HIS A 250 -15.34 -6.16 -6.06
C HIS A 250 -15.32 -4.62 -6.00
N GLY A 251 -14.89 -3.99 -7.09
CA GLY A 251 -14.82 -2.52 -7.21
C GLY A 251 -13.50 -1.88 -6.77
N ALA A 252 -12.56 -2.64 -6.19
CA ALA A 252 -11.22 -2.16 -5.89
C ALA A 252 -10.47 -1.71 -7.16
N THR A 253 -9.59 -0.69 -7.03
CA THR A 253 -8.84 -0.15 -8.17
C THR A 253 -7.90 -1.19 -8.78
N ALA A 254 -7.34 -2.11 -7.99
CA ALA A 254 -6.48 -3.21 -8.43
C ALA A 254 -7.12 -4.08 -9.54
N LEU A 255 -8.44 -4.25 -9.49
CA LEU A 255 -9.20 -5.08 -10.44
C LEU A 255 -9.46 -4.37 -11.78
N ARG A 256 -9.25 -3.04 -11.84
CA ARG A 256 -9.46 -2.22 -13.04
C ARG A 256 -8.20 -2.03 -13.86
N VAL A 257 -7.05 -2.52 -13.38
CA VAL A 257 -5.79 -2.38 -14.10
C VAL A 257 -5.83 -3.19 -15.38
N ALA A 258 -5.48 -2.55 -16.50
CA ALA A 258 -5.37 -3.22 -17.79
C ALA A 258 -4.06 -4.03 -17.84
N TRP A 259 -4.19 -5.35 -17.73
CA TRP A 259 -3.05 -6.27 -17.82
C TRP A 259 -2.81 -6.70 -19.26
N LYS A 260 -1.54 -6.93 -19.63
CA LYS A 260 -1.20 -7.52 -20.94
C LYS A 260 -1.74 -8.95 -21.02
N SER A 261 -2.14 -9.42 -22.20
CA SER A 261 -2.80 -10.73 -22.39
C SER A 261 -1.99 -11.94 -21.88
N GLN A 262 -0.68 -11.78 -21.67
CA GLN A 262 0.23 -12.80 -21.15
C GLN A 262 0.46 -12.71 -19.62
N GLU A 263 -0.23 -11.80 -18.93
CA GLU A 263 -0.10 -11.58 -17.50
C GLU A 263 -1.38 -11.99 -16.77
N GLN A 264 -1.23 -12.69 -15.65
CA GLN A 264 -2.36 -12.94 -14.74
C GLN A 264 -2.89 -11.64 -14.15
N ALA A 265 -4.20 -11.40 -14.33
CA ALA A 265 -4.91 -10.27 -13.75
C ALA A 265 -4.92 -10.32 -12.21
N TYR A 266 -5.03 -9.16 -11.56
CA TYR A 266 -5.12 -9.09 -10.11
C TYR A 266 -6.26 -9.98 -9.58
N PRO A 267 -6.02 -10.80 -8.53
CA PRO A 267 -7.05 -11.72 -8.06
C PRO A 267 -8.22 -10.97 -7.42
N GLU A 268 -9.43 -11.29 -7.86
CA GLU A 268 -10.68 -10.88 -7.20
C GLU A 268 -11.06 -11.95 -6.18
N PHE A 269 -11.59 -11.51 -5.04
CA PHE A 269 -12.20 -12.41 -4.07
C PHE A 269 -13.51 -12.96 -4.64
N ASP A 270 -13.54 -14.28 -4.88
CA ASP A 270 -14.71 -14.99 -5.38
C ASP A 270 -15.32 -15.86 -4.27
N ALA A 271 -16.55 -15.52 -3.86
CA ALA A 271 -17.28 -16.27 -2.85
C ALA A 271 -17.67 -17.70 -3.29
N ALA A 272 -17.66 -17.98 -4.60
CA ALA A 272 -17.92 -19.31 -5.16
C ALA A 272 -16.64 -20.15 -5.31
N ARG A 273 -15.46 -19.52 -5.31
CA ARG A 273 -14.14 -20.16 -5.40
C ARG A 273 -13.24 -19.63 -4.29
N LEU A 274 -13.64 -19.94 -3.05
CA LEU A 274 -13.06 -19.34 -1.84
C LEU A 274 -11.64 -19.87 -1.58
N PRO A 275 -10.59 -19.04 -1.71
CA PRO A 275 -9.28 -19.39 -1.18
C PRO A 275 -9.27 -19.42 0.36
N ILE A 276 -10.14 -18.59 0.96
CA ILE A 276 -10.48 -18.48 2.38
C ILE A 276 -11.95 -18.09 2.52
N SER A 277 -12.57 -18.34 3.65
CA SER A 277 -13.94 -17.94 3.97
C SER A 277 -14.11 -16.40 3.98
N LEU A 278 -15.35 -15.92 3.75
CA LEU A 278 -15.66 -14.49 3.85
C LEU A 278 -15.40 -13.94 5.26
N GLU A 279 -15.65 -14.74 6.30
CA GLU A 279 -15.34 -14.37 7.69
C GLU A 279 -13.83 -14.20 7.88
N ALA A 280 -13.02 -15.13 7.37
CA ALA A 280 -11.56 -15.02 7.41
C ALA A 280 -11.06 -13.77 6.67
N LEU A 281 -11.59 -13.48 5.48
CA LEU A 281 -11.24 -12.24 4.76
C LEU A 281 -11.62 -10.98 5.56
N GLY A 282 -12.77 -11.02 6.25
CA GLY A 282 -13.20 -9.97 7.16
C GLY A 282 -12.21 -9.74 8.30
N ARG A 283 -11.69 -10.82 8.90
CA ARG A 283 -10.66 -10.76 9.95
C ARG A 283 -9.34 -10.19 9.43
N VAL A 284 -8.84 -10.71 8.30
CA VAL A 284 -7.65 -10.19 7.62
C VAL A 284 -7.73 -8.67 7.43
N THR A 285 -8.88 -8.19 6.95
CA THR A 285 -9.10 -6.75 6.73
C THR A 285 -9.18 -5.98 8.05
N GLN A 286 -9.88 -6.50 9.06
CA GLN A 286 -10.02 -5.85 10.35
C GLN A 286 -8.67 -5.72 11.07
N ASP A 287 -7.89 -6.80 11.12
CA ASP A 287 -6.64 -6.85 11.84
C ASP A 287 -5.54 -6.09 11.09
N SER A 288 -5.53 -6.09 9.75
CA SER A 288 -4.64 -5.20 8.97
C SER A 288 -4.92 -3.71 9.22
N MET A 289 -6.20 -3.32 9.31
CA MET A 289 -6.58 -1.93 9.61
C MET A 289 -6.25 -1.55 11.06
N ARG A 290 -6.38 -2.48 12.00
CA ARG A 290 -5.95 -2.28 13.40
C ARG A 290 -4.44 -2.08 13.46
N ALA A 291 -3.67 -2.89 12.76
CA ALA A 291 -2.21 -2.76 12.68
C ALA A 291 -1.81 -1.40 12.09
N GLU A 292 -2.45 -0.97 11.00
CA GLU A 292 -2.24 0.34 10.40
C GLU A 292 -2.44 1.47 11.43
N ALA A 293 -3.61 1.50 12.08
CA ALA A 293 -3.96 2.54 13.02
C ALA A 293 -3.03 2.57 14.24
N ALA A 294 -2.65 1.39 14.75
CA ALA A 294 -1.76 1.28 15.90
C ALA A 294 -0.34 1.75 15.55
N VAL A 295 0.24 1.33 14.42
CA VAL A 295 1.57 1.78 13.99
C VAL A 295 1.57 3.27 13.67
N THR A 296 0.55 3.77 12.96
CA THR A 296 0.39 5.20 12.67
C THR A 296 0.37 6.02 13.96
N SER A 297 -0.39 5.58 14.97
CA SER A 297 -0.48 6.24 16.28
C SER A 297 0.85 6.22 17.04
N LEU A 298 1.56 5.08 17.08
CA LEU A 298 2.86 4.99 17.73
C LEU A 298 3.91 5.88 17.07
N VAL A 299 4.00 5.82 15.74
CA VAL A 299 4.93 6.64 14.98
C VAL A 299 4.59 8.11 15.15
N GLY A 300 3.31 8.48 15.15
CA GLY A 300 2.88 9.86 15.37
C GLY A 300 3.22 10.39 16.77
N LYS A 301 3.15 9.54 17.82
CA LYS A 301 3.61 9.90 19.16
C LYS A 301 5.11 10.17 19.19
N GLU A 302 5.91 9.36 18.50
CA GLU A 302 7.37 9.51 18.49
C GLU A 302 7.82 10.70 17.64
N VAL A 303 7.27 10.82 16.43
CA VAL A 303 7.56 11.91 15.49
C VAL A 303 7.21 13.26 16.11
N ARG A 304 6.04 13.39 16.74
CA ARG A 304 5.59 14.64 17.37
C ARG A 304 6.10 14.85 18.79
N GLY A 305 6.36 13.77 19.55
CA GLY A 305 6.80 13.81 20.94
C GLY A 305 8.32 13.84 21.13
N GLY A 306 9.09 13.30 20.19
CA GLY A 306 10.55 13.15 20.27
C GLY A 306 11.36 14.42 19.94
N SER A 307 10.72 15.57 19.71
CA SER A 307 11.39 16.82 19.25
C SER A 307 12.15 16.70 17.91
N ILE A 308 12.10 15.53 17.24
CA ILE A 308 12.78 15.26 15.96
C ILE A 308 12.12 16.07 14.83
N PHE A 309 10.82 16.29 14.93
CA PHE A 309 10.08 17.21 14.08
C PHE A 309 9.42 18.24 14.99
N SER A 310 10.05 19.40 15.13
CA SER A 310 9.32 20.57 15.63
C SER A 310 8.09 20.79 14.73
N ALA A 311 7.07 21.49 15.22
CA ALA A 311 5.79 21.77 14.53
C ALA A 311 5.89 22.42 13.12
N GLN A 312 7.08 22.53 12.55
CA GLN A 312 7.38 23.14 11.25
C GLN A 312 7.27 22.16 10.07
N ASN A 313 7.11 20.85 10.27
CA ASN A 313 6.94 19.91 9.13
C ASN A 313 5.90 18.81 9.38
N GLU A 314 4.66 19.21 9.67
CA GLU A 314 3.51 18.30 9.80
C GLU A 314 3.26 17.48 8.52
N THR A 315 3.58 18.03 7.34
CA THR A 315 3.47 17.31 6.06
C THR A 315 4.37 16.08 6.06
N LEU A 316 5.65 16.22 6.44
CA LEU A 316 6.57 15.09 6.55
C LEU A 316 6.13 14.12 7.66
N ALA A 317 5.67 14.62 8.80
CA ALA A 317 5.17 13.79 9.90
C ALA A 317 4.01 12.88 9.45
N ALA A 318 2.97 13.46 8.84
CA ALA A 318 1.81 12.73 8.31
C ALA A 318 2.22 11.68 7.25
N THR A 319 3.24 12.00 6.46
CA THR A 319 3.75 11.11 5.42
C THR A 319 4.54 9.93 6.02
N ILE A 320 5.36 10.16 7.05
CA ILE A 320 6.09 9.12 7.78
C ILE A 320 5.11 8.20 8.53
N GLU A 321 4.13 8.78 9.22
CA GLU A 321 3.05 8.06 9.90
C GLU A 321 2.32 7.12 8.93
N THR A 322 1.95 7.65 7.76
CA THR A 322 1.26 6.88 6.71
C THR A 322 2.15 5.78 6.13
N ALA A 323 3.42 6.07 5.87
CA ALA A 323 4.34 5.07 5.33
C ALA A 323 4.46 3.86 6.27
N ALA A 324 4.68 4.11 7.56
CA ALA A 324 4.79 3.08 8.57
C ALA A 324 3.50 2.27 8.71
N GLY A 325 2.34 2.96 8.79
CA GLY A 325 1.03 2.33 8.90
C GLY A 325 0.72 1.40 7.73
N VAL A 326 0.92 1.85 6.50
CA VAL A 326 0.62 1.07 5.29
C VAL A 326 1.55 -0.14 5.14
N ILE A 327 2.84 0.00 5.48
CA ILE A 327 3.76 -1.15 5.53
C ILE A 327 3.25 -2.20 6.51
N ALA A 328 2.89 -1.79 7.73
CA ALA A 328 2.38 -2.71 8.75
C ALA A 328 1.07 -3.39 8.31
N LYS A 329 0.12 -2.62 7.76
CA LYS A 329 -1.12 -3.11 7.18
C LYS A 329 -0.86 -4.24 6.18
N LYS A 330 0.00 -3.99 5.19
CA LYS A 330 0.25 -4.91 4.08
C LYS A 330 0.97 -6.18 4.50
N LEU A 331 1.85 -6.10 5.50
CA LEU A 331 2.49 -7.27 6.07
C LEU A 331 1.50 -8.18 6.80
N VAL A 332 0.65 -7.60 7.66
CA VAL A 332 -0.38 -8.35 8.40
C VAL A 332 -1.38 -8.96 7.42
N GLU A 333 -1.85 -8.16 6.46
CA GLU A 333 -2.78 -8.59 5.43
C GLU A 333 -2.29 -9.83 4.66
N HIS A 334 -1.03 -9.82 4.20
CA HIS A 334 -0.45 -10.95 3.46
C HIS A 334 -0.26 -12.19 4.32
N GLU A 335 0.34 -12.03 5.50
CA GLU A 335 0.63 -13.17 6.36
C GLU A 335 -0.64 -13.82 6.91
N GLU A 336 -1.61 -13.02 7.34
CA GLU A 336 -2.87 -13.53 7.86
C GLU A 336 -3.72 -14.20 6.76
N PHE A 337 -3.73 -13.63 5.55
CA PHE A 337 -4.35 -14.29 4.39
C PHE A 337 -3.74 -15.67 4.15
N CYS A 338 -2.41 -15.76 4.10
CA CYS A 338 -1.71 -17.04 3.95
C CYS A 338 -2.00 -18.01 5.09
N TYR A 339 -2.11 -17.52 6.33
CA TYR A 339 -2.45 -18.35 7.49
C TYR A 339 -3.85 -18.98 7.35
N PHE A 340 -4.86 -18.19 6.97
CA PHE A 340 -6.21 -18.73 6.75
C PHE A 340 -6.25 -19.66 5.53
N GLN A 341 -5.56 -19.31 4.45
CA GLN A 341 -5.51 -20.13 3.25
C GLN A 341 -4.98 -21.54 3.56
N VAL A 342 -3.97 -21.68 4.41
CA VAL A 342 -3.42 -23.01 4.72
C VAL A 342 -4.22 -23.75 5.78
N THR A 343 -4.84 -23.04 6.73
CA THR A 343 -5.57 -23.67 7.84
C THR A 343 -7.00 -24.06 7.49
N GLU A 344 -7.67 -23.34 6.60
CA GLU A 344 -9.02 -23.67 6.14
C GLU A 344 -9.01 -24.72 5.03
N ASN A 345 -8.07 -24.66 4.08
CA ASN A 345 -7.94 -25.67 3.01
C ASN A 345 -7.40 -27.03 3.47
N SER A 346 -7.08 -27.18 4.76
CA SER A 346 -6.61 -28.45 5.34
C SER A 346 -7.69 -29.15 6.18
N ARG A 347 -8.93 -28.63 6.19
CA ARG A 347 -10.09 -29.24 6.85
C ARG A 347 -10.91 -30.06 5.85
#